data_AF-A0A2K9F0V4-F1
#
_entry.id   AF-A0A2K9F0V4-F1
#
_cell.length_a   1.000
_cell.length_b   1.000
_cell.length_c   1.000
_cell.angle_alpha   90.00
_cell.angle_beta   90.00
_cell.angle_gamma   90.00
#
_symmetry.space_group_name_H-M   'P 1'
#
loop_
_entity.id
_entity.type
_entity.pdbx_description
1 polymer ?
#
loop_
_entity_poly.entity_id
_entity_poly.type
_entity_poly.pdbx_seq_one_letter_code
_entity_poly.pdbx_strand_id
1 'polypeptide(L)'
;MASPRRRTGRQAPVLALLTALALAWTGACALPGGNGPEPPGAGTSSYEPDPGGDEWTPCPLTGMEQRECRGVTVPVGGDSHETLRLALSRLPARDPGRRIGALVLAPGGPGLSGLQEAVSAGVDYPRALRDRFDIVGYDRRGTGRSHRVDCGEPRGALDRLRTARSLRLVRDVTAVDAAARDYVEGCRLSYGPLLARLGSRAGATDLERVRRALGEERISLLLHSYATAAGQVYVTRHPERVRAAVFDGVVDPDRPGTSYVLRTLHTRQELDDEQVPEPGPRAVPKAVPSDVRAALDELDPGPPPLALFLGVHCTDFRWPGNLRALLRELDDAHEARWRTRTVARDYAPCVHWPGRGEPLGAVRPGGGDGGGDGGGDGGYGAADGADLLLINSEDDIRTPAAGAERVAMRFRAPLLTVPGGRHGLVGFGNECAERAAVEHLTARPAAAPDANLSC
;
A
#
# COMPACT_ATOMS: atom_id res chain seq x y z
N MET A 1 10.73 52.51 48.30
CA MET A 1 11.20 53.89 48.01
C MET A 1 11.83 53.89 46.62
N ALA A 2 11.57 54.96 45.87
CA ALA A 2 12.09 55.33 44.54
C ALA A 2 11.66 54.49 43.30
N SER A 3 10.90 55.17 42.44
CA SER A 3 10.59 54.87 41.03
C SER A 3 11.38 55.90 40.16
N PRO A 4 11.24 55.99 38.82
CA PRO A 4 11.67 55.10 37.74
C PRO A 4 12.59 55.82 36.72
N ARG A 5 13.14 55.11 35.71
CA ARG A 5 13.54 55.73 34.44
C ARG A 5 13.13 54.90 33.23
N ARG A 6 12.23 55.48 32.42
CA ARG A 6 11.87 55.07 31.06
C ARG A 6 12.99 55.43 30.08
N ARG A 7 13.21 54.61 29.05
CA ARG A 7 13.70 55.08 27.75
C ARG A 7 12.81 54.54 26.63
N THR A 8 12.47 55.46 25.75
CA THR A 8 11.49 55.42 24.66
C THR A 8 12.17 55.33 23.30
N GLY A 9 11.44 54.84 22.30
CA GLY A 9 11.64 55.10 20.86
C GLY A 9 12.37 53.99 20.09
N ARG A 10 12.08 53.70 18.82
CA ARG A 10 11.00 54.02 17.86
C ARG A 10 11.29 53.11 16.63
N GLN A 11 10.26 52.69 15.90
CA GLN A 11 10.35 51.79 14.74
C GLN A 11 10.68 52.51 13.41
N ALA A 12 11.15 51.69 12.45
CA ALA A 12 11.03 51.75 10.98
C ALA A 12 12.13 52.51 10.18
N PRO A 13 12.18 52.37 8.83
CA PRO A 13 12.46 51.17 8.01
C PRO A 13 13.57 51.47 6.95
N VAL A 14 14.11 50.46 6.24
CA VAL A 14 14.93 50.70 5.03
C VAL A 14 14.31 49.99 3.84
N LEU A 15 13.71 50.82 2.99
CA LEU A 15 13.32 50.57 1.61
C LEU A 15 14.53 50.92 0.74
N ALA A 16 14.96 50.04 -0.16
CA ALA A 16 15.87 50.41 -1.25
C ALA A 16 15.29 49.88 -2.56
N LEU A 17 14.82 50.83 -3.37
CA LEU A 17 14.25 50.70 -4.70
C LEU A 17 15.22 51.46 -5.62
N LEU A 18 15.79 50.82 -6.64
CA LEU A 18 16.25 51.50 -7.87
C LEU A 18 16.17 50.54 -9.07
N THR A 19 15.08 50.71 -9.82
CA THR A 19 14.89 50.59 -11.29
C THR A 19 15.95 51.40 -12.06
N ALA A 20 16.30 51.25 -13.34
CA ALA A 20 15.83 50.55 -14.55
C ALA A 20 16.99 50.59 -15.59
N LEU A 21 16.93 49.78 -16.67
CA LEU A 21 16.79 50.28 -18.06
C LEU A 21 16.73 49.13 -19.08
N ALA A 22 15.75 49.25 -19.99
CA ALA A 22 15.47 48.40 -21.13
C ALA A 22 15.95 49.06 -22.43
N LEU A 23 16.23 48.25 -23.47
CA LEU A 23 16.03 48.51 -24.91
C LEU A 23 16.40 47.21 -25.65
N ALA A 24 15.43 46.40 -26.10
CA ALA A 24 14.67 46.52 -27.36
C ALA A 24 15.46 46.07 -28.60
N TRP A 25 15.07 44.92 -29.16
CA TRP A 25 15.13 44.63 -30.59
C TRP A 25 13.77 44.05 -31.01
N THR A 26 13.10 44.79 -31.89
CA THR A 26 11.83 44.45 -32.53
C THR A 26 12.07 44.03 -33.98
N GLY A 27 11.32 43.03 -34.46
CA GLY A 27 10.87 43.00 -35.84
C GLY A 27 10.94 41.64 -36.53
N ALA A 28 9.79 40.98 -36.70
CA ALA A 28 9.16 40.80 -38.02
C ALA A 28 7.83 40.00 -37.90
N CYS A 29 6.77 40.58 -38.48
CA CYS A 29 5.46 39.98 -38.66
C CYS A 29 5.45 38.91 -39.77
N ALA A 30 4.67 37.84 -39.60
CA ALA A 30 3.90 37.19 -40.66
C ALA A 30 2.74 36.37 -40.06
N LEU A 31 1.50 36.71 -40.43
CA LEU A 31 0.31 35.85 -40.45
C LEU A 31 -0.02 35.58 -41.94
N PRO A 32 -0.77 34.54 -42.37
CA PRO A 32 -1.88 33.90 -41.66
C PRO A 32 -2.04 32.37 -41.84
N GLY A 33 -2.92 31.75 -41.05
CA GLY A 33 -3.45 30.40 -41.30
C GLY A 33 -4.17 29.83 -40.09
N GLY A 34 -5.50 29.93 -40.08
CA GLY A 34 -6.34 29.46 -38.97
C GLY A 34 -6.43 27.94 -38.87
N ASN A 35 -6.42 27.45 -37.64
CA ASN A 35 -7.05 26.19 -37.23
C ASN A 35 -7.78 26.48 -35.92
N GLY A 36 -9.04 26.06 -35.83
CA GLY A 36 -9.92 26.30 -34.69
C GLY A 36 -9.44 25.62 -33.40
N PRO A 37 -10.11 25.86 -32.25
CA PRO A 37 -9.78 25.17 -31.01
C PRO A 37 -10.05 23.68 -31.17
N GLU A 38 -8.98 22.91 -31.29
CA GLU A 38 -8.97 21.47 -31.19
C GLU A 38 -9.48 21.09 -29.78
N PRO A 39 -10.39 20.11 -29.64
CA PRO A 39 -10.80 19.63 -28.32
C PRO A 39 -9.55 19.20 -27.55
N PRO A 40 -9.49 19.33 -26.21
CA PRO A 40 -8.35 18.85 -25.44
C PRO A 40 -8.19 17.35 -25.69
N GLY A 41 -7.27 17.03 -26.59
CA GLY A 41 -6.82 15.68 -26.84
C GLY A 41 -6.28 15.12 -25.54
N ALA A 42 -6.59 13.85 -25.31
CA ALA A 42 -5.99 13.02 -24.28
C ALA A 42 -4.46 13.04 -24.44
N GLY A 43 -3.81 14.06 -23.87
CA GLY A 43 -2.41 14.01 -23.48
C GLY A 43 -2.34 13.18 -22.20
N THR A 44 -1.49 12.19 -22.08
CA THR A 44 -0.27 11.85 -22.82
C THR A 44 -0.02 10.38 -22.56
N SER A 45 0.56 9.69 -23.54
CA SER A 45 1.22 8.38 -23.34
C SER A 45 2.04 8.41 -22.05
N SER A 46 1.50 7.83 -20.98
CA SER A 46 2.34 7.33 -19.91
C SER A 46 3.06 6.16 -20.52
N TYR A 47 4.38 6.21 -20.55
CA TYR A 47 5.19 5.01 -20.62
C TYR A 47 4.66 4.05 -19.54
N GLU A 48 3.74 3.16 -19.87
CA GLU A 48 3.46 2.00 -19.05
C GLU A 48 4.63 1.06 -19.35
N PRO A 49 5.55 0.82 -18.39
CA PRO A 49 6.58 -0.17 -18.61
C PRO A 49 5.88 -1.51 -18.86
N ASP A 50 6.22 -2.17 -19.97
CA ASP A 50 5.59 -3.44 -20.35
C ASP A 50 5.71 -4.45 -19.19
N PRO A 51 4.60 -4.96 -18.64
CA PRO A 51 4.63 -5.97 -17.58
C PRO A 51 5.24 -7.31 -18.05
N GLY A 52 5.59 -7.42 -19.33
CA GLY A 52 6.28 -8.57 -19.92
C GLY A 52 5.31 -9.57 -20.55
N GLY A 53 5.81 -10.41 -21.44
CA GLY A 53 5.05 -11.50 -22.06
C GLY A 53 4.71 -12.63 -21.07
N ASP A 54 3.92 -13.60 -21.52
CA ASP A 54 3.57 -14.77 -20.72
C ASP A 54 4.75 -15.75 -20.54
N GLU A 55 5.93 -15.49 -21.11
CA GLU A 55 7.12 -16.32 -20.92
C GLU A 55 8.08 -15.66 -19.93
N TRP A 56 8.86 -16.48 -19.23
CA TRP A 56 9.96 -15.98 -18.41
C TRP A 56 11.09 -15.50 -19.32
N THR A 57 11.46 -14.23 -19.20
CA THR A 57 12.60 -13.64 -19.91
C THR A 57 13.54 -12.96 -18.92
N PRO A 58 14.83 -12.76 -19.25
CA PRO A 58 15.68 -11.91 -18.43
C PRO A 58 15.04 -10.54 -18.21
N CYS A 59 15.03 -10.06 -16.97
CA CYS A 59 14.47 -8.75 -16.66
C CYS A 59 15.24 -7.66 -17.41
N PRO A 60 14.56 -6.76 -18.15
CA PRO A 60 15.19 -5.61 -18.78
C PRO A 60 15.44 -4.49 -17.75
N LEU A 61 16.11 -4.84 -16.65
CA LEU A 61 16.50 -3.94 -15.57
C LEU A 61 18.03 -3.89 -15.51
N THR A 62 18.59 -2.69 -15.44
CA THR A 62 20.05 -2.51 -15.45
C THR A 62 20.72 -3.28 -14.31
N GLY A 63 21.66 -4.17 -14.63
CA GLY A 63 22.44 -4.95 -13.65
C GLY A 63 21.64 -6.01 -12.89
N MET A 64 20.48 -6.41 -13.42
CA MET A 64 19.61 -7.44 -12.84
C MET A 64 19.48 -8.66 -13.76
N GLU A 65 20.54 -9.02 -14.49
CA GLU A 65 20.53 -10.06 -15.53
C GLU A 65 20.24 -11.46 -14.96
N GLN A 66 20.43 -11.66 -13.66
CA GLN A 66 20.09 -12.91 -12.96
C GLN A 66 18.60 -13.00 -12.63
N ARG A 67 17.83 -11.93 -12.81
CA ARG A 67 16.38 -11.91 -12.59
C ARG A 67 15.65 -12.24 -13.87
N GLU A 68 14.52 -12.91 -13.68
CA GLU A 68 13.58 -13.24 -14.74
C GLU A 68 12.29 -12.47 -14.51
N CYS A 69 11.75 -11.87 -15.55
CA CYS A 69 10.51 -11.12 -15.54
C CYS A 69 9.47 -11.84 -16.41
N ARG A 70 8.20 -11.71 -16.02
CA ARG A 70 7.05 -12.31 -16.72
C ARG A 70 5.80 -11.48 -16.44
N GLY A 71 4.92 -11.40 -17.43
CA GLY A 71 3.57 -10.88 -17.24
C GLY A 71 2.58 -11.99 -16.87
N VAL A 72 1.63 -11.68 -15.99
CA VAL A 72 0.51 -12.59 -15.67
C VAL A 72 -0.81 -11.91 -15.99
N THR A 73 -1.51 -12.44 -16.99
CA THR A 73 -2.82 -11.94 -17.37
C THR A 73 -3.87 -12.36 -16.33
N VAL A 74 -4.56 -11.38 -15.77
CA VAL A 74 -5.65 -11.56 -14.78
C VAL A 74 -6.89 -10.81 -15.25
N PRO A 75 -8.11 -11.29 -14.96
CA PRO A 75 -9.31 -10.56 -15.32
C PRO A 75 -9.47 -9.35 -14.38
N VAL A 76 -10.00 -8.26 -14.92
CA VAL A 76 -10.28 -7.05 -14.13
C VAL A 76 -11.35 -7.37 -13.07
N GLY A 77 -12.40 -8.12 -13.43
CA GLY A 77 -13.45 -8.65 -12.55
C GLY A 77 -13.63 -10.17 -12.63
N GLY A 78 -14.66 -10.72 -11.97
CA GLY A 78 -14.91 -12.19 -11.94
C GLY A 78 -15.26 -12.79 -13.32
N ASP A 79 -16.14 -12.12 -14.06
CA ASP A 79 -16.67 -12.58 -15.35
C ASP A 79 -16.30 -11.66 -16.53
N SER A 80 -15.35 -10.72 -16.35
CA SER A 80 -15.04 -9.74 -17.39
C SER A 80 -14.13 -10.33 -18.46
N HIS A 81 -14.48 -10.12 -19.74
CA HIS A 81 -13.55 -10.28 -20.85
C HIS A 81 -12.38 -9.28 -20.80
N GLU A 82 -12.53 -8.21 -20.02
CA GLU A 82 -11.46 -7.26 -19.73
C GLU A 82 -10.40 -7.89 -18.83
N THR A 83 -9.14 -7.75 -19.24
CA THR A 83 -7.97 -8.25 -18.51
C THR A 83 -6.98 -7.12 -18.25
N LEU A 84 -6.18 -7.30 -17.21
CA LEU A 84 -4.98 -6.52 -16.95
C LEU A 84 -3.80 -7.49 -16.79
N ARG A 85 -2.58 -6.99 -16.94
CA ARG A 85 -1.39 -7.82 -16.82
C ARG A 85 -0.56 -7.38 -15.64
N LEU A 86 -0.27 -8.34 -14.75
CA LEU A 86 0.56 -8.12 -13.57
C LEU A 86 2.03 -8.31 -13.95
N ALA A 87 2.89 -7.41 -13.54
CA ALA A 87 4.34 -7.52 -13.68
C ALA A 87 4.92 -8.35 -12.53
N LEU A 88 5.61 -9.44 -12.85
CA LEU A 88 6.31 -10.31 -11.90
C LEU A 88 7.81 -10.26 -12.16
N SER A 89 8.59 -10.39 -11.09
CA SER A 89 10.01 -10.71 -11.16
C SER A 89 10.33 -11.89 -10.25
N ARG A 90 11.29 -12.72 -10.69
CA ARG A 90 11.83 -13.85 -9.95
C ARG A 90 13.34 -13.75 -9.96
N LEU A 91 13.95 -13.84 -8.79
CA LEU A 91 15.39 -14.04 -8.63
C LEU A 91 15.63 -15.47 -8.12
N PRO A 92 16.18 -16.38 -8.93
CA PRO A 92 16.41 -17.77 -8.54
C PRO A 92 17.21 -17.92 -7.24
N ALA A 93 16.96 -18.99 -6.49
CA ALA A 93 17.69 -19.32 -5.27
C ALA A 93 19.20 -19.45 -5.54
N ARG A 94 20.04 -19.01 -4.59
CA ARG A 94 21.50 -19.12 -4.72
C ARG A 94 22.01 -20.56 -4.66
N ASP A 95 21.22 -21.47 -4.07
CA ASP A 95 21.51 -22.90 -4.01
C ASP A 95 20.34 -23.72 -4.58
N PRO A 96 20.28 -23.91 -5.91
CA PRO A 96 19.22 -24.66 -6.57
C PRO A 96 19.08 -26.11 -6.05
N GLY A 97 20.18 -26.73 -5.59
CA GLY A 97 20.19 -28.10 -5.07
C GLY A 97 19.50 -28.26 -3.72
N ARG A 98 19.31 -27.17 -2.97
CA ARG A 98 18.57 -27.13 -1.70
C ARG A 98 17.34 -26.24 -1.74
N ARG A 99 16.90 -25.83 -2.93
CA ARG A 99 15.73 -24.98 -3.16
C ARG A 99 14.48 -25.58 -2.51
N ILE A 100 13.77 -24.77 -1.75
CA ILE A 100 12.49 -25.11 -1.12
C ILE A 100 11.32 -24.78 -2.06
N GLY A 101 11.37 -23.63 -2.74
CA GLY A 101 10.26 -23.14 -3.56
C GLY A 101 10.40 -21.66 -3.90
N ALA A 102 9.30 -21.04 -4.34
CA ALA A 102 9.17 -19.60 -4.42
C ALA A 102 8.74 -18.97 -3.09
N LEU A 103 9.40 -17.88 -2.71
CA LEU A 103 8.99 -16.96 -1.65
C LEU A 103 8.43 -15.70 -2.30
N VAL A 104 7.12 -15.53 -2.24
CA VAL A 104 6.42 -14.36 -2.78
C VAL A 104 6.43 -13.26 -1.71
N LEU A 105 7.00 -12.13 -2.09
CA LEU A 105 7.04 -10.89 -1.34
C LEU A 105 5.99 -9.93 -1.87
N ALA A 106 5.32 -9.21 -0.98
CA ALA A 106 4.51 -8.08 -1.37
C ALA A 106 4.45 -7.04 -0.24
N PRO A 107 4.62 -5.75 -0.57
CA PRO A 107 4.66 -4.71 0.42
C PRO A 107 3.25 -4.20 0.68
N GLY A 108 3.13 -3.39 1.73
CA GLY A 108 1.92 -2.64 2.00
C GLY A 108 1.83 -1.34 1.20
N GLY A 109 1.72 -0.25 1.95
CA GLY A 109 1.27 1.05 1.45
C GLY A 109 -0.18 1.28 1.86
N PRO A 110 -1.19 0.80 1.10
CA PRO A 110 -1.13 0.06 -0.16
C PRO A 110 -0.47 0.82 -1.31
N GLY A 111 -0.10 0.10 -2.37
CA GLY A 111 0.39 0.69 -3.62
C GLY A 111 1.91 0.84 -3.72
N LEU A 112 2.67 0.28 -2.78
CA LEU A 112 4.10 0.09 -2.93
C LEU A 112 4.39 -1.04 -3.93
N SER A 113 5.46 -0.91 -4.71
CA SER A 113 5.84 -1.88 -5.75
C SER A 113 6.44 -3.16 -5.14
N GLY A 114 5.85 -4.31 -5.48
CA GLY A 114 6.42 -5.60 -5.11
C GLY A 114 7.66 -5.97 -5.92
N LEU A 115 7.82 -5.39 -7.11
CA LEU A 115 9.08 -5.51 -7.87
C LEU A 115 10.23 -4.81 -7.13
N GLN A 116 10.02 -3.59 -6.64
CA GLN A 116 11.03 -2.87 -5.85
C GLN A 116 11.39 -3.60 -4.56
N GLU A 117 10.40 -4.14 -3.86
CA GLU A 117 10.65 -4.93 -2.65
C GLU A 117 11.47 -6.19 -2.97
N ALA A 118 11.12 -6.93 -4.03
CA ALA A 118 11.89 -8.10 -4.43
C ALA A 118 13.32 -7.76 -4.87
N VAL A 119 13.54 -6.60 -5.50
CA VAL A 119 14.89 -6.08 -5.79
C VAL A 119 15.67 -5.84 -4.49
N SER A 120 15.07 -5.13 -3.54
CA SER A 120 15.66 -4.82 -2.24
C SER A 120 15.97 -6.08 -1.43
N ALA A 121 15.06 -7.06 -1.42
CA ALA A 121 15.22 -8.36 -0.77
C ALA A 121 16.36 -9.21 -1.35
N GLY A 122 16.84 -8.88 -2.55
CA GLY A 122 18.07 -9.49 -3.09
C GLY A 122 19.32 -9.12 -2.28
N VAL A 123 19.27 -8.02 -1.52
CA VAL A 123 20.41 -7.43 -0.81
C VAL A 123 20.17 -7.37 0.69
N ASP A 124 19.01 -6.87 1.11
CA ASP A 124 18.75 -6.46 2.50
C ASP A 124 18.08 -7.55 3.35
N TYR A 125 17.52 -8.60 2.73
CA TYR A 125 16.86 -9.67 3.46
C TYR A 125 17.86 -10.74 3.91
N PRO A 126 17.54 -11.53 4.96
CA PRO A 126 18.42 -12.57 5.44
C PRO A 126 18.88 -13.52 4.33
N ARG A 127 20.20 -13.68 4.19
CA ARG A 127 20.82 -14.53 3.16
C ARG A 127 20.28 -15.96 3.16
N ALA A 128 19.90 -16.47 4.32
CA ALA A 128 19.30 -17.79 4.47
C ALA A 128 18.02 -17.97 3.62
N LEU A 129 17.23 -16.92 3.40
CA LEU A 129 16.09 -16.96 2.49
C LEU A 129 16.56 -17.06 1.04
N ARG A 130 17.53 -16.22 0.63
CA ARG A 130 18.12 -16.21 -0.72
C ARG A 130 18.79 -17.53 -1.09
N ASP A 131 19.34 -18.24 -0.12
CA ASP A 131 19.95 -19.55 -0.36
C ASP A 131 18.92 -20.63 -0.67
N ARG A 132 17.68 -20.50 -0.18
CA ARG A 132 16.68 -21.58 -0.21
C ARG A 132 15.46 -21.28 -1.08
N PHE A 133 15.21 -20.01 -1.42
CA PHE A 133 14.03 -19.59 -2.17
C PHE A 133 14.37 -18.80 -3.41
N ASP A 134 13.56 -19.01 -4.45
CA ASP A 134 13.42 -18.01 -5.49
C ASP A 134 12.68 -16.81 -4.87
N ILE A 135 13.27 -15.63 -4.94
CA ILE A 135 12.61 -14.41 -4.44
C ILE A 135 11.72 -13.87 -5.54
N VAL A 136 10.43 -13.83 -5.25
CA VAL A 136 9.42 -13.39 -6.21
C VAL A 136 8.77 -12.12 -5.70
N GLY A 137 8.72 -11.10 -6.53
CA GLY A 137 7.92 -9.91 -6.30
C GLY A 137 6.93 -9.72 -7.43
N TYR A 138 5.78 -9.15 -7.13
CA TYR A 138 4.84 -8.73 -8.16
C TYR A 138 4.18 -7.42 -7.79
N ASP A 139 3.97 -6.58 -8.79
CA ASP A 139 3.15 -5.40 -8.60
C ASP A 139 1.68 -5.82 -8.60
N ARG A 140 0.95 -5.50 -7.52
CA ARG A 140 -0.48 -5.76 -7.45
C ARG A 140 -1.21 -4.91 -8.48
N ARG A 141 -2.39 -5.35 -8.92
CA ARG A 141 -3.28 -4.57 -9.79
C ARG A 141 -3.38 -3.10 -9.34
N GLY A 142 -3.27 -2.17 -10.27
CA GLY A 142 -3.31 -0.74 -9.95
C GLY A 142 -1.98 -0.14 -9.49
N THR A 143 -0.91 -0.94 -9.38
CA THR A 143 0.37 -0.53 -8.78
C THR A 143 1.52 -0.64 -9.79
N GLY A 144 2.49 0.26 -9.73
CA GLY A 144 3.76 0.14 -10.45
C GLY A 144 3.59 -0.19 -11.93
N ARG A 145 4.18 -1.30 -12.38
CA ARG A 145 4.09 -1.79 -13.77
C ARG A 145 2.82 -2.61 -14.06
N SER A 146 1.95 -2.81 -13.07
CA SER A 146 0.68 -3.55 -13.17
C SER A 146 -0.52 -2.61 -13.32
N HIS A 147 -0.48 -1.78 -14.37
CA HIS A 147 -1.53 -0.82 -14.73
C HIS A 147 -1.82 0.19 -13.61
N ARG A 148 -0.88 1.11 -13.38
CA ARG A 148 -0.91 2.05 -12.24
C ARG A 148 -2.13 2.98 -12.26
N VAL A 149 -2.88 2.99 -11.16
CA VAL A 149 -4.05 3.87 -10.98
C VAL A 149 -3.62 5.20 -10.39
N ASP A 150 -3.83 6.28 -11.15
CA ASP A 150 -3.59 7.67 -10.78
C ASP A 150 -4.72 8.56 -11.30
N CYS A 151 -5.58 9.03 -10.40
CA CYS A 151 -6.65 9.99 -10.74
C CYS A 151 -6.28 11.43 -10.36
N GLY A 152 -5.04 11.68 -9.97
CA GLY A 152 -4.65 12.90 -9.30
C GLY A 152 -5.34 13.10 -7.96
N GLU A 153 -5.30 14.35 -7.50
CA GLU A 153 -5.83 14.77 -6.20
C GLU A 153 -7.28 15.26 -6.30
N PRO A 154 -8.18 14.92 -5.35
CA PRO A 154 -9.49 15.52 -5.28
C PRO A 154 -9.37 17.02 -4.97
N ARG A 155 -10.15 17.86 -5.64
CA ARG A 155 -10.06 19.33 -5.53
C ARG A 155 -11.44 19.96 -5.34
N GLY A 156 -11.46 21.27 -5.14
CA GLY A 156 -12.67 22.06 -5.17
C GLY A 156 -13.33 22.14 -3.79
N ALA A 157 -14.61 21.80 -3.69
CA ALA A 157 -15.33 21.95 -2.42
C ALA A 157 -14.74 21.09 -1.29
N LEU A 158 -14.07 19.98 -1.61
CA LEU A 158 -13.35 19.13 -0.65
C LEU A 158 -12.25 19.88 0.11
N ASP A 159 -11.58 20.85 -0.52
CA ASP A 159 -10.49 21.62 0.12
C ASP A 159 -11.00 22.46 1.30
N ARG A 160 -12.30 22.79 1.33
CA ARG A 160 -12.94 23.50 2.45
C ARG A 160 -12.91 22.70 3.76
N LEU A 161 -12.83 21.36 3.68
CA LEU A 161 -12.77 20.51 4.87
C LEU A 161 -11.46 20.72 5.64
N ARG A 162 -10.36 21.05 4.95
CA ARG A 162 -9.04 21.26 5.57
C ARG A 162 -9.00 22.43 6.56
N THR A 163 -9.91 23.40 6.38
CA THR A 163 -9.97 24.63 7.20
C THR A 163 -11.22 24.72 8.07
N ALA A 164 -12.12 23.73 8.01
CA ALA A 164 -13.42 23.76 8.70
C ALA A 164 -13.27 23.79 10.23
N ARG A 165 -13.84 24.80 10.91
CA ARG A 165 -13.77 24.89 12.39
C ARG A 165 -14.31 23.63 13.08
N SER A 166 -15.45 23.13 12.62
CA SER A 166 -16.06 21.84 12.99
C SER A 166 -16.60 21.19 11.73
N LEU A 167 -16.43 19.87 11.59
CA LEU A 167 -16.91 19.09 10.45
C LEU A 167 -18.44 18.94 10.47
N ARG A 168 -19.06 18.98 11.66
CA ARG A 168 -20.53 19.00 11.81
C ARG A 168 -21.19 20.29 11.34
N LEU A 169 -20.45 21.39 11.33
CA LEU A 169 -20.94 22.73 10.98
C LEU A 169 -20.56 23.16 9.55
N VAL A 170 -20.07 22.23 8.72
CA VAL A 170 -19.81 22.50 7.30
C VAL A 170 -21.14 22.91 6.65
N ARG A 171 -21.24 24.17 6.23
CA ARG A 171 -22.51 24.75 5.75
C ARG A 171 -22.95 24.20 4.39
N ASP A 172 -21.99 23.88 3.53
CA ASP A 172 -22.23 23.44 2.15
C ASP A 172 -21.81 21.98 1.96
N VAL A 173 -22.43 21.07 2.73
CA VAL A 173 -22.18 19.62 2.61
C VAL A 173 -22.53 19.12 1.22
N THR A 174 -23.52 19.72 0.55
CA THR A 174 -23.93 19.32 -0.80
C THR A 174 -22.82 19.54 -1.82
N ALA A 175 -22.13 20.69 -1.81
CA ALA A 175 -21.00 20.88 -2.73
C ALA A 175 -19.82 19.96 -2.41
N VAL A 176 -19.56 19.68 -1.13
CA VAL A 176 -18.51 18.73 -0.73
C VAL A 176 -18.84 17.31 -1.21
N ASP A 177 -20.10 16.89 -1.09
CA ASP A 177 -20.58 15.58 -1.57
C ASP A 177 -20.48 15.49 -3.09
N ALA A 178 -20.86 16.56 -3.81
CA ALA A 178 -20.72 16.64 -5.26
C ALA A 178 -19.24 16.53 -5.69
N ALA A 179 -18.33 17.28 -5.06
CA ALA A 179 -16.91 17.20 -5.38
C ALA A 179 -16.30 15.81 -5.10
N ALA A 180 -16.76 15.12 -4.05
CA ALA A 180 -16.38 13.73 -3.79
C ALA A 180 -16.87 12.77 -4.87
N ARG A 181 -18.12 12.94 -5.33
CA ARG A 181 -18.69 12.16 -6.43
C ARG A 181 -17.95 12.42 -7.75
N ASP A 182 -17.68 13.69 -8.07
CA ASP A 182 -17.01 14.09 -9.31
C ASP A 182 -15.60 13.52 -9.40
N TYR A 183 -14.86 13.47 -8.28
CA TYR A 183 -13.55 12.81 -8.23
C TYR A 183 -13.64 11.32 -8.57
N VAL A 184 -14.58 10.60 -7.94
CA VAL A 184 -14.77 9.16 -8.19
C VAL A 184 -15.22 8.91 -9.63
N GLU A 185 -16.11 9.75 -10.17
CA GLU A 185 -16.58 9.61 -11.54
C GLU A 185 -15.45 9.88 -12.55
N GLY A 186 -14.61 10.89 -12.29
CA GLY A 186 -13.39 11.13 -13.06
C GLY A 186 -12.46 9.91 -13.08
N CYS A 187 -12.18 9.32 -11.91
CA CYS A 187 -11.44 8.06 -11.83
C CYS A 187 -12.10 6.94 -12.65
N ARG A 188 -13.43 6.80 -12.53
CA ARG A 188 -14.19 5.73 -13.18
C ARG A 188 -14.15 5.84 -14.71
N LEU A 189 -14.13 7.06 -15.26
CA LEU A 189 -13.97 7.27 -16.70
C LEU A 189 -12.60 6.82 -17.21
N SER A 190 -11.55 6.94 -16.39
CA SER A 190 -10.19 6.51 -16.76
C SER A 190 -9.94 5.02 -16.55
N TYR A 191 -10.46 4.44 -15.46
CA TYR A 191 -10.08 3.09 -15.02
C TYR A 191 -11.22 2.06 -15.05
N GLY A 192 -12.45 2.49 -15.34
CA GLY A 192 -13.58 1.60 -15.53
C GLY A 192 -13.80 0.62 -14.37
N PRO A 193 -14.04 -0.68 -14.63
CA PRO A 193 -14.29 -1.69 -13.61
C PRO A 193 -13.12 -1.94 -12.65
N LEU A 194 -11.88 -1.61 -13.03
CA LEU A 194 -10.71 -1.82 -12.18
C LEU A 194 -10.83 -1.08 -10.85
N LEU A 195 -11.42 0.12 -10.85
CA LEU A 195 -11.55 0.96 -9.66
C LEU A 195 -12.31 0.25 -8.52
N ALA A 196 -13.25 -0.64 -8.86
CA ALA A 196 -14.04 -1.42 -7.92
C ALA A 196 -13.32 -2.68 -7.40
N ARG A 197 -12.16 -3.00 -7.98
CA ARG A 197 -11.50 -4.29 -7.84
C ARG A 197 -10.05 -4.14 -7.40
N LEU A 198 -9.68 -3.06 -6.71
CA LEU A 198 -8.33 -2.82 -6.18
C LEU A 198 -8.10 -3.45 -4.79
N GLY A 199 -9.18 -3.82 -4.07
CA GLY A 199 -9.11 -4.37 -2.72
C GLY A 199 -8.53 -5.79 -2.62
N SER A 200 -8.35 -6.24 -1.38
CA SER A 200 -7.63 -7.46 -1.01
C SER A 200 -8.27 -8.76 -1.51
N ARG A 201 -9.60 -8.80 -1.72
CA ARG A 201 -10.26 -9.98 -2.31
C ARG A 201 -9.74 -10.25 -3.72
N ALA A 202 -9.62 -9.20 -4.53
CA ALA A 202 -9.10 -9.30 -5.88
C ALA A 202 -7.59 -9.57 -5.86
N GLY A 203 -6.85 -8.93 -4.95
CA GLY A 203 -5.43 -9.22 -4.73
C GLY A 203 -5.14 -10.68 -4.36
N ALA A 204 -6.01 -11.33 -3.57
CA ALA A 204 -5.89 -12.76 -3.26
C ALA A 204 -6.18 -13.65 -4.48
N THR A 205 -7.17 -13.29 -5.30
CA THR A 205 -7.43 -13.98 -6.58
C THR A 205 -6.25 -13.85 -7.55
N ASP A 206 -5.61 -12.69 -7.60
CA ASP A 206 -4.40 -12.47 -8.39
C ASP A 206 -3.24 -13.33 -7.89
N LEU A 207 -3.05 -13.42 -6.57
CA LEU A 207 -1.99 -14.24 -5.98
C LEU A 207 -2.11 -15.72 -6.37
N GLU A 208 -3.33 -16.24 -6.53
CA GLU A 208 -3.52 -17.60 -7.05
C GLU A 208 -3.06 -17.74 -8.50
N ARG A 209 -3.27 -16.72 -9.34
CA ARG A 209 -2.79 -16.71 -10.73
C ARG A 209 -1.28 -16.56 -10.79
N VAL A 210 -0.70 -15.74 -9.92
CA VAL A 210 0.75 -15.63 -9.71
C VAL A 210 1.36 -16.98 -9.34
N ARG A 211 0.79 -17.69 -8.36
CA ARG A 211 1.22 -19.05 -7.98
C ARG A 211 1.26 -19.99 -9.19
N ARG A 212 0.18 -20.00 -9.98
CA ARG A 212 0.09 -20.85 -11.19
C ARG A 212 1.14 -20.46 -12.23
N ALA A 213 1.36 -19.17 -12.45
CA ALA A 213 2.39 -18.68 -13.37
C ALA A 213 3.82 -19.01 -12.91
N LEU A 214 4.05 -19.14 -11.61
CA LEU A 214 5.33 -19.63 -11.07
C LEU A 214 5.52 -21.13 -11.31
N GLY A 215 4.46 -21.88 -11.62
CA GLY A 215 4.49 -23.33 -11.76
C GLY A 215 4.58 -24.07 -10.43
N GLU A 216 4.32 -23.39 -9.31
CA GLU A 216 4.47 -23.92 -7.96
C GLU A 216 3.19 -24.57 -7.47
N GLU A 217 3.24 -25.80 -6.92
CA GLU A 217 2.06 -26.41 -6.29
C GLU A 217 1.63 -25.65 -5.03
N ARG A 218 2.63 -25.24 -4.24
CA ARG A 218 2.47 -24.41 -3.03
C ARG A 218 3.52 -23.31 -3.03
N ILE A 219 3.14 -22.11 -2.58
CA ILE A 219 4.06 -20.97 -2.42
C ILE A 219 4.32 -20.66 -0.95
N SER A 220 5.48 -20.06 -0.68
CA SER A 220 5.75 -19.43 0.62
C SER A 220 5.51 -17.92 0.52
N LEU A 221 5.00 -17.31 1.58
CA LEU A 221 4.63 -15.89 1.60
C LEU A 221 5.40 -15.15 2.69
N LEU A 222 5.90 -13.97 2.37
CA LEU A 222 6.32 -12.97 3.36
C LEU A 222 5.70 -11.65 2.95
N LEU A 223 4.65 -11.24 3.67
CA LEU A 223 3.82 -10.10 3.30
C LEU A 223 3.87 -9.05 4.39
N HIS A 224 4.03 -7.80 3.98
CA HIS A 224 4.14 -6.68 4.91
C HIS A 224 2.89 -5.80 4.89
N SER A 225 2.51 -5.29 6.06
CA SER A 225 1.55 -4.21 6.19
C SER A 225 0.26 -4.53 5.45
N TYR A 226 -0.20 -3.66 4.55
CA TYR A 226 -1.44 -3.88 3.81
C TYR A 226 -1.52 -5.20 3.02
N ALA A 227 -0.39 -5.75 2.55
CA ALA A 227 -0.42 -7.05 1.86
C ALA A 227 -0.92 -8.19 2.74
N THR A 228 -0.79 -8.07 4.07
CA THR A 228 -1.29 -9.07 5.04
C THR A 228 -2.82 -9.24 4.99
N ALA A 229 -3.58 -8.22 4.57
CA ALA A 229 -5.03 -8.35 4.39
C ALA A 229 -5.38 -9.26 3.21
N ALA A 230 -4.69 -9.10 2.06
CA ALA A 230 -4.81 -10.02 0.93
C ALA A 230 -4.28 -11.42 1.28
N GLY A 231 -3.20 -11.49 2.05
CA GLY A 231 -2.66 -12.73 2.61
C GLY A 231 -3.70 -13.50 3.43
N GLN A 232 -4.37 -12.84 4.37
CA GLN A 232 -5.44 -13.44 5.18
C GLN A 232 -6.55 -14.05 4.32
N VAL A 233 -6.98 -13.35 3.26
CA VAL A 233 -7.98 -13.86 2.31
C VAL A 233 -7.43 -15.06 1.54
N TYR A 234 -6.18 -14.98 1.07
CA TYR A 234 -5.55 -16.05 0.28
C TYR A 234 -5.38 -17.34 1.08
N VAL A 235 -4.81 -17.27 2.28
CA VAL A 235 -4.61 -18.46 3.14
C VAL A 235 -5.94 -19.06 3.59
N THR A 236 -7.03 -18.27 3.62
CA THR A 236 -8.38 -18.77 3.92
C THR A 236 -9.02 -19.47 2.72
N ARG A 237 -8.83 -18.94 1.50
CA ARG A 237 -9.43 -19.49 0.26
C ARG A 237 -8.64 -20.65 -0.34
N HIS A 238 -7.32 -20.66 -0.13
CA HIS A 238 -6.40 -21.62 -0.74
C HIS A 238 -5.37 -22.14 0.29
N PRO A 239 -5.80 -22.64 1.48
CA PRO A 239 -4.86 -23.08 2.51
C PRO A 239 -3.93 -24.19 2.01
N GLU A 240 -4.40 -25.05 1.12
CA GLU A 240 -3.63 -26.15 0.54
C GLU A 240 -2.57 -25.71 -0.49
N ARG A 241 -2.61 -24.43 -0.90
CA ARG A 241 -1.66 -23.80 -1.83
C ARG A 241 -0.59 -22.97 -1.14
N VAL A 242 -0.64 -22.91 0.19
CA VAL A 242 0.33 -22.19 1.00
C VAL A 242 1.21 -23.21 1.70
N ARG A 243 2.52 -23.11 1.49
CA ARG A 243 3.49 -23.92 2.21
C ARG A 243 3.71 -23.35 3.62
N ALA A 244 4.12 -22.09 3.67
CA ALA A 244 4.35 -21.33 4.89
C ALA A 244 4.13 -19.84 4.61
N ALA A 245 3.64 -19.09 5.58
CA ALA A 245 3.37 -17.66 5.45
C ALA A 245 3.88 -16.90 6.68
N VAL A 246 4.46 -15.73 6.45
CA VAL A 246 4.81 -14.74 7.47
C VAL A 246 4.08 -13.45 7.13
N PHE A 247 3.28 -12.95 8.07
CA PHE A 247 2.66 -11.62 7.98
C PHE A 247 3.29 -10.68 9.00
N ASP A 248 3.92 -9.61 8.51
CA ASP A 248 4.65 -8.64 9.33
C ASP A 248 3.99 -7.26 9.26
N GLY A 249 3.61 -6.70 10.42
CA GLY A 249 2.75 -5.51 10.48
C GLY A 249 1.33 -5.85 10.04
N VAL A 250 0.59 -6.53 10.91
CA VAL A 250 -0.65 -7.22 10.51
C VAL A 250 -1.85 -6.27 10.49
N VAL A 251 -2.51 -6.16 9.33
CA VAL A 251 -3.76 -5.42 9.19
C VAL A 251 -4.93 -6.23 9.69
N ASP A 252 -5.71 -5.66 10.61
CA ASP A 252 -7.04 -6.17 10.96
C ASP A 252 -8.14 -5.40 10.19
N PRO A 253 -8.74 -6.00 9.15
CA PRO A 253 -9.79 -5.34 8.37
C PRO A 253 -11.16 -5.24 9.08
N ASP A 254 -11.34 -5.88 10.25
CA ASP A 254 -12.61 -5.89 10.98
C ASP A 254 -12.84 -4.63 11.81
N ARG A 255 -12.78 -3.46 11.16
CA ARG A 255 -12.96 -2.17 11.82
C ARG A 255 -13.49 -1.09 10.87
N PRO A 256 -14.12 -0.02 11.40
CA PRO A 256 -14.48 1.13 10.58
C PRO A 256 -13.24 1.75 9.92
N GLY A 257 -13.38 2.12 8.65
CA GLY A 257 -12.29 2.72 7.86
C GLY A 257 -11.79 4.03 8.46
N THR A 258 -12.71 4.88 8.94
CA THR A 258 -12.44 6.09 9.74
C THR A 258 -11.51 5.84 10.92
N SER A 259 -11.81 4.82 11.74
CA SER A 259 -10.99 4.44 12.89
C SER A 259 -9.62 3.91 12.48
N TYR A 260 -9.56 3.13 11.39
CA TYR A 260 -8.30 2.64 10.84
C TYR A 260 -7.42 3.80 10.38
N VAL A 261 -7.93 4.66 9.49
CA VAL A 261 -7.12 5.75 8.91
C VAL A 261 -6.75 6.82 9.93
N LEU A 262 -7.61 7.11 10.89
CA LEU A 262 -7.27 8.06 11.95
C LEU A 262 -6.05 7.58 12.73
N ARG A 263 -5.99 6.28 13.07
CA ARG A 263 -4.83 5.71 13.76
C ARG A 263 -3.58 5.70 12.91
N THR A 264 -3.70 5.43 11.62
CA THR A 264 -2.52 5.38 10.73
C THR A 264 -1.98 6.76 10.34
N LEU A 265 -2.75 7.85 10.48
CA LEU A 265 -2.26 9.21 10.22
C LEU A 265 -1.44 9.74 11.41
N HIS A 266 -0.15 10.00 11.26
CA HIS A 266 0.71 10.44 12.37
C HIS A 266 0.70 11.96 12.54
N THR A 267 0.74 12.45 13.77
CA THR A 267 1.04 13.86 14.03
C THR A 267 2.53 14.14 13.73
N ARG A 268 2.85 15.37 13.31
CA ARG A 268 4.25 15.78 13.13
C ARG A 268 5.05 15.60 14.42
N GLN A 269 4.41 15.86 15.56
CA GLN A 269 5.00 15.61 16.87
C GLN A 269 5.16 14.11 17.17
N GLU A 270 4.27 13.21 16.73
CA GLU A 270 4.43 11.76 16.85
C GLU A 270 5.57 11.25 15.96
N LEU A 271 5.76 11.83 14.76
CA LEU A 271 6.91 11.56 13.88
C LEU A 271 8.23 12.12 14.46
N ASP A 272 8.17 13.28 15.14
CA ASP A 272 9.32 13.93 15.77
C ASP A 272 9.68 13.25 17.12
N ASP A 273 8.68 12.85 17.92
CA ASP A 273 8.77 12.08 19.17
C ASP A 273 9.11 10.61 18.90
N GLU A 274 8.85 10.12 17.66
CA GLU A 274 9.32 8.82 17.19
C GLU A 274 10.82 8.70 17.40
N GLN A 275 11.58 9.83 17.48
CA GLN A 275 13.02 9.92 17.71
C GLN A 275 13.70 8.66 17.22
N VAL A 276 13.34 8.24 16.00
CA VAL A 276 14.03 7.15 15.33
C VAL A 276 15.41 7.75 15.27
N PRO A 277 16.40 7.21 16.00
CA PRO A 277 17.75 7.65 15.75
C PRO A 277 17.87 7.46 14.25
N GLU A 278 18.16 8.53 13.49
CA GLU A 278 18.88 8.36 12.24
C GLU A 278 19.87 7.27 12.56
N PRO A 279 19.71 6.06 11.99
CA PRO A 279 20.41 4.91 12.51
C PRO A 279 21.85 5.37 12.63
N GLY A 280 22.46 5.20 13.81
CA GLY A 280 23.91 5.20 13.85
C GLY A 280 24.31 4.35 12.64
N PRO A 281 25.02 4.96 11.68
CA PRO A 281 24.79 4.81 10.24
C PRO A 281 24.44 3.37 9.97
N ARG A 282 23.21 3.14 9.49
CA ARG A 282 22.77 1.95 8.77
C ARG A 282 23.86 0.86 8.81
N ALA A 283 23.66 -0.25 9.51
CA ALA A 283 24.25 -1.50 9.03
C ALA A 283 23.49 -2.00 7.78
N VAL A 284 22.94 -1.09 6.97
CA VAL A 284 22.75 -1.38 5.56
C VAL A 284 24.14 -1.54 4.99
N PRO A 285 24.32 -2.46 4.04
CA PRO A 285 25.53 -2.50 3.24
C PRO A 285 25.96 -1.07 2.88
N LYS A 286 27.19 -0.70 3.23
CA LYS A 286 27.72 0.68 3.11
C LYS A 286 27.59 1.28 1.70
N ALA A 287 27.20 0.49 0.71
CA ALA A 287 26.55 0.95 -0.50
C ALA A 287 25.49 -0.10 -0.91
N VAL A 288 24.24 0.32 -1.12
CA VAL A 288 23.36 -0.39 -2.05
C VAL A 288 24.14 -0.47 -3.37
N PRO A 289 24.41 -1.67 -3.92
CA PRO A 289 25.12 -1.82 -5.17
C PRO A 289 24.54 -0.92 -6.26
N SER A 290 25.38 -0.34 -7.13
CA SER A 290 24.95 0.70 -8.08
C SER A 290 23.92 0.20 -9.10
N ASP A 291 24.05 -1.06 -9.49
CA ASP A 291 23.07 -1.84 -10.24
C ASP A 291 21.73 -1.96 -9.50
N VAL A 292 21.76 -2.31 -8.22
CA VAL A 292 20.55 -2.38 -7.38
C VAL A 292 19.87 -1.03 -7.29
N ARG A 293 20.62 0.05 -7.10
CA ARG A 293 20.08 1.42 -7.08
C ARG A 293 19.47 1.79 -8.43
N ALA A 294 20.17 1.54 -9.54
CA ALA A 294 19.66 1.82 -10.87
C ALA A 294 18.35 1.06 -11.15
N ALA A 295 18.27 -0.22 -10.76
CA ALA A 295 17.05 -1.00 -10.90
C ALA A 295 15.89 -0.47 -10.04
N LEU A 296 16.17 0.00 -8.81
CA LEU A 296 15.15 0.63 -7.97
C LEU A 296 14.65 1.95 -8.56
N ASP A 297 15.54 2.77 -9.12
CA ASP A 297 15.22 4.02 -9.80
C ASP A 297 14.38 3.76 -11.07
N GLU A 298 14.71 2.72 -11.85
CA GLU A 298 13.94 2.29 -13.02
C GLU A 298 12.55 1.70 -12.70
N LEU A 299 12.39 1.18 -11.48
CA LEU A 299 11.14 0.63 -11.00
C LEU A 299 10.30 1.66 -10.23
N ASP A 300 10.87 2.81 -9.86
CA ASP A 300 10.20 3.81 -9.02
C ASP A 300 9.05 4.49 -9.78
N PRO A 301 7.79 4.19 -9.43
CA PRO A 301 6.66 4.91 -10.01
C PRO A 301 6.50 6.30 -9.36
N GLY A 302 7.29 6.63 -8.34
CA GLY A 302 7.03 7.71 -7.39
C GLY A 302 6.05 7.27 -6.30
N PRO A 303 5.59 8.18 -5.43
CA PRO A 303 4.69 7.84 -4.33
C PRO A 303 3.39 7.21 -4.86
N PRO A 304 2.78 6.26 -4.12
CA PRO A 304 1.51 5.69 -4.54
C PRO A 304 0.43 6.78 -4.61
N PRO A 305 -0.32 6.88 -5.71
CA PRO A 305 -1.36 7.91 -5.85
C PRO A 305 -2.47 7.73 -4.81
N LEU A 306 -3.09 8.82 -4.37
CA LEU A 306 -4.20 8.77 -3.41
C LEU A 306 -5.35 7.88 -3.90
N ALA A 307 -5.62 7.87 -5.21
CA ALA A 307 -6.64 7.02 -5.81
C ALA A 307 -6.43 5.52 -5.53
N LEU A 308 -5.17 5.07 -5.49
CA LEU A 308 -4.83 3.68 -5.17
C LEU A 308 -5.05 3.37 -3.69
N PHE A 309 -4.68 4.30 -2.80
CA PHE A 309 -5.01 4.19 -1.38
C PHE A 309 -6.52 4.11 -1.14
N LEU A 310 -7.29 4.97 -1.80
CA LEU A 310 -8.75 4.97 -1.73
C LEU A 310 -9.34 3.70 -2.34
N GLY A 311 -8.85 3.26 -3.50
CA GLY A 311 -9.24 2.01 -4.15
C GLY A 311 -9.22 0.81 -3.23
N VAL A 312 -8.20 0.77 -2.40
CA VAL A 312 -7.97 -0.31 -1.48
C VAL A 312 -8.74 -0.10 -0.17
N HIS A 313 -8.60 1.07 0.48
CA HIS A 313 -9.24 1.35 1.76
C HIS A 313 -10.78 1.48 1.67
N CYS A 314 -11.31 2.08 0.60
CA CYS A 314 -12.75 2.25 0.42
C CYS A 314 -13.44 0.92 0.10
N THR A 315 -12.74 -0.04 -0.51
CA THR A 315 -13.26 -1.39 -0.81
C THR A 315 -13.14 -2.31 0.39
N ASP A 316 -12.01 -2.31 1.10
CA ASP A 316 -11.76 -3.33 2.12
C ASP A 316 -12.33 -2.99 3.50
N PHE A 317 -12.49 -1.70 3.83
CA PHE A 317 -13.04 -1.28 5.12
C PHE A 317 -14.46 -0.74 5.00
N ARG A 318 -15.19 -0.81 6.12
CA ARG A 318 -16.54 -0.26 6.22
C ARG A 318 -16.47 1.27 6.41
N TRP A 319 -17.17 1.99 5.54
CA TRP A 319 -17.31 3.45 5.60
C TRP A 319 -18.75 3.89 5.86
N PRO A 320 -18.96 5.07 6.46
CA PRO A 320 -20.29 5.66 6.61
C PRO A 320 -21.03 5.78 5.26
N GLY A 321 -22.35 5.56 5.28
CA GLY A 321 -23.16 5.47 4.05
C GLY A 321 -23.42 6.80 3.33
N ASN A 322 -23.05 7.94 3.92
CA ASN A 322 -23.13 9.25 3.29
C ASN A 322 -22.17 10.25 3.94
N LEU A 323 -21.90 11.35 3.25
CA LEU A 323 -20.96 12.37 3.72
C LEU A 323 -21.33 12.96 5.09
N ARG A 324 -22.62 13.19 5.38
CA ARG A 324 -23.03 13.74 6.69
C ARG A 324 -22.69 12.79 7.84
N ALA A 325 -22.86 11.48 7.63
CA ALA A 325 -22.48 10.48 8.62
C ALA A 325 -20.96 10.44 8.82
N LEU A 326 -20.19 10.49 7.72
CA LEU A 326 -18.73 10.58 7.77
C LEU A 326 -18.24 11.81 8.56
N LEU A 327 -18.77 12.99 8.24
CA LEU A 327 -18.38 14.23 8.92
C LEU A 327 -18.76 14.22 10.40
N ARG A 328 -19.91 13.64 10.77
CA ARG A 328 -20.30 13.51 12.19
C ARG A 328 -19.34 12.58 12.94
N GLU A 329 -19.08 11.41 12.39
CA GLU A 329 -18.21 10.41 13.02
C GLU A 329 -16.79 10.94 13.22
N LEU A 330 -16.24 11.66 12.23
CA LEU A 330 -14.92 12.29 12.34
C LEU A 330 -14.91 13.50 13.30
N ASP A 331 -15.99 14.25 13.45
CA ASP A 331 -16.07 15.35 14.43
C ASP A 331 -16.19 14.80 15.88
N ASP A 332 -16.77 13.61 16.03
CA ASP A 332 -16.89 12.90 17.31
C ASP A 332 -15.64 12.12 17.71
N ALA A 333 -14.73 11.88 16.77
CA ALA A 333 -13.47 11.23 17.06
C ALA A 333 -12.68 12.07 18.08
N HIS A 334 -12.22 11.43 19.15
CA HIS A 334 -11.36 12.06 20.16
C HIS A 334 -9.93 12.21 19.63
N GLU A 335 -9.78 12.99 18.56
CA GLU A 335 -8.57 13.12 17.76
C GLU A 335 -8.25 14.59 17.49
N ALA A 336 -6.99 14.87 17.15
CA ALA A 336 -6.58 16.21 16.77
C ALA A 336 -7.38 16.68 15.53
N ARG A 337 -7.97 17.89 15.60
CA ARG A 337 -8.85 18.42 14.54
C ARG A 337 -8.21 18.40 13.14
N TRP A 338 -6.89 18.57 13.06
CA TRP A 338 -6.20 18.55 11.77
C TRP A 338 -6.22 17.14 11.15
N ARG A 339 -6.10 16.05 11.94
CA ARG A 339 -6.23 14.66 11.46
C ARG A 339 -7.61 14.42 10.89
N THR A 340 -8.65 14.74 11.66
CA THR A 340 -10.04 14.48 11.27
C THR A 340 -10.42 15.28 10.02
N ARG A 341 -9.90 16.50 9.85
CA ARG A 341 -10.07 17.30 8.61
C ARG A 341 -9.34 16.70 7.41
N THR A 342 -8.12 16.19 7.59
CA THR A 342 -7.37 15.49 6.53
C THR A 342 -8.13 14.23 6.10
N VAL A 343 -8.55 13.39 7.06
CA VAL A 343 -9.37 12.20 6.76
C VAL A 343 -10.65 12.59 6.05
N ALA A 344 -11.36 13.63 6.53
CA ALA A 344 -12.60 14.06 5.91
C ALA A 344 -12.40 14.48 4.44
N ARG A 345 -11.32 15.23 4.13
CA ARG A 345 -11.00 15.65 2.76
C ARG A 345 -10.61 14.46 1.89
N ASP A 346 -9.66 13.66 2.35
CA ASP A 346 -9.02 12.62 1.53
C ASP A 346 -9.97 11.43 1.32
N TYR A 347 -10.76 11.06 2.32
CA TYR A 347 -11.60 9.86 2.32
C TYR A 347 -13.10 10.13 2.12
N ALA A 348 -13.53 11.39 1.94
CA ALA A 348 -14.89 11.67 1.46
C ALA A 348 -15.28 10.90 0.19
N PRO A 349 -14.38 10.69 -0.81
CA PRO A 349 -14.65 9.81 -1.95
C PRO A 349 -15.12 8.39 -1.58
N CYS A 350 -14.72 7.85 -0.42
CA CYS A 350 -15.15 6.50 0.00
C CYS A 350 -16.67 6.34 0.18
N VAL A 351 -17.43 7.43 0.28
CA VAL A 351 -18.91 7.33 0.34
C VAL A 351 -19.52 7.03 -1.03
N HIS A 352 -18.81 7.34 -2.11
CA HIS A 352 -19.22 7.13 -3.51
C HIS A 352 -18.40 6.05 -4.22
N TRP A 353 -17.33 5.54 -3.59
CA TRP A 353 -16.37 4.63 -4.22
C TRP A 353 -17.03 3.33 -4.71
N PRO A 354 -16.76 2.88 -5.95
CA PRO A 354 -17.31 1.63 -6.45
C PRO A 354 -16.69 0.44 -5.71
N GLY A 355 -17.48 -0.58 -5.38
CA GLY A 355 -17.00 -1.76 -4.64
C GLY A 355 -16.98 -1.62 -3.11
N ARG A 356 -17.33 -0.46 -2.54
CA ARG A 356 -17.46 -0.24 -1.08
C ARG A 356 -18.54 -1.07 -0.38
N GLY A 357 -19.42 -1.73 -1.14
CA GLY A 357 -20.62 -2.40 -0.64
C GLY A 357 -20.34 -3.69 0.15
N GLU A 358 -19.15 -4.28 -0.04
CA GLU A 358 -18.78 -5.57 0.53
C GLU A 358 -17.39 -5.49 1.19
N PRO A 359 -17.27 -4.77 2.32
CA PRO A 359 -16.00 -4.70 3.05
C PRO A 359 -15.53 -6.10 3.46
N LEU A 360 -14.23 -6.26 3.67
CA LEU A 360 -13.65 -7.55 4.08
C LEU A 360 -14.26 -8.07 5.39
N GLY A 361 -14.41 -7.17 6.37
CA GLY A 361 -14.79 -7.55 7.73
C GLY A 361 -13.77 -8.50 8.37
N ALA A 362 -14.18 -9.24 9.40
CA ALA A 362 -13.34 -10.29 9.97
C ALA A 362 -13.20 -11.48 9.02
N VAL A 363 -12.03 -11.58 8.38
CA VAL A 363 -11.59 -12.79 7.68
C VAL A 363 -11.38 -13.91 8.69
N ARG A 364 -12.00 -15.07 8.45
CA ARG A 364 -11.91 -16.24 9.33
C ARG A 364 -11.61 -17.49 8.51
N PRO A 365 -10.55 -18.24 8.84
CA PRO A 365 -10.46 -19.63 8.42
C PRO A 365 -11.59 -20.36 9.12
N GLY A 366 -12.62 -20.73 8.37
CA GLY A 366 -13.82 -21.31 8.98
C GLY A 366 -15.14 -20.98 8.29
N GLY A 367 -15.21 -19.79 7.69
CA GLY A 367 -16.47 -19.19 7.26
C GLY A 367 -16.42 -18.69 5.85
N GLY A 368 -17.50 -18.96 5.11
CA GLY A 368 -17.69 -18.43 3.77
C GLY A 368 -17.72 -16.93 3.80
N ASP A 369 -17.16 -16.32 2.76
CA ASP A 369 -17.46 -14.94 2.49
C ASP A 369 -18.97 -14.83 2.26
N GLY A 370 -19.62 -14.02 3.10
CA GLY A 370 -21.05 -13.71 2.99
C GLY A 370 -21.40 -12.84 1.77
N GLY A 371 -20.74 -13.05 0.63
CA GLY A 371 -21.06 -12.47 -0.67
C GLY A 371 -21.45 -13.61 -1.60
N GLY A 372 -22.73 -13.69 -1.93
CA GLY A 372 -23.30 -14.83 -2.62
C GLY A 372 -23.10 -14.81 -4.14
N ASP A 373 -22.53 -15.90 -4.64
CA ASP A 373 -22.84 -16.56 -5.90
C ASP A 373 -22.76 -18.08 -5.65
N GLY A 374 -23.85 -18.77 -5.96
CA GLY A 374 -24.18 -20.05 -5.36
C GLY A 374 -23.47 -21.27 -5.94
N GLY A 375 -23.22 -22.25 -5.05
CA GLY A 375 -23.00 -23.65 -5.39
C GLY A 375 -21.70 -24.23 -4.85
N GLY A 376 -21.72 -24.76 -3.62
CA GLY A 376 -20.58 -25.53 -3.08
C GLY A 376 -20.57 -25.62 -1.56
N ASP A 377 -21.26 -26.62 -1.04
CA ASP A 377 -21.05 -27.34 0.20
C ASP A 377 -19.58 -27.36 0.68
N GLY A 378 -19.29 -26.62 1.75
CA GLY A 378 -17.98 -26.63 2.41
C GLY A 378 -17.89 -25.63 3.55
N GLY A 379 -18.40 -26.00 4.73
CA GLY A 379 -18.11 -25.28 5.98
C GLY A 379 -16.59 -25.26 6.18
N TYR A 380 -16.01 -24.10 6.42
CA TYR A 380 -14.57 -24.02 6.46
C TYR A 380 -14.11 -24.52 7.84
N GLY A 381 -13.07 -25.34 7.85
CA GLY A 381 -12.42 -25.80 9.06
C GLY A 381 -11.46 -24.75 9.58
N ALA A 382 -10.75 -25.08 10.67
CA ALA A 382 -9.62 -24.30 11.15
C ALA A 382 -8.58 -24.08 10.02
N ALA A 383 -7.60 -23.21 10.26
CA ALA A 383 -6.43 -23.04 9.40
C ALA A 383 -5.52 -24.30 9.37
N ASP A 384 -6.09 -25.51 9.33
CA ASP A 384 -5.39 -26.81 9.42
C ASP A 384 -4.54 -27.12 8.16
N GLY A 385 -4.21 -26.14 7.34
CA GLY A 385 -3.46 -26.33 6.09
C GLY A 385 -2.34 -25.32 5.80
N ALA A 386 -2.44 -24.07 6.26
CA ALA A 386 -1.45 -23.02 5.98
C ALA A 386 -0.62 -22.72 7.23
N ASP A 387 0.67 -23.03 7.18
CA ASP A 387 1.64 -22.78 8.25
C ASP A 387 1.94 -21.28 8.39
N LEU A 388 1.23 -20.58 9.28
CA LEU A 388 1.21 -19.11 9.38
C LEU A 388 1.91 -18.61 10.65
N LEU A 389 2.83 -17.65 10.50
CA LEU A 389 3.41 -16.85 11.58
C LEU A 389 3.00 -15.38 11.41
N LEU A 390 2.56 -14.76 12.49
CA LEU A 390 2.32 -13.32 12.56
C LEU A 390 3.45 -12.65 13.32
N ILE A 391 3.89 -11.49 12.85
CA ILE A 391 4.93 -10.68 13.47
C ILE A 391 4.40 -9.24 13.57
N ASN A 392 4.53 -8.61 14.73
CA ASN A 392 4.13 -7.22 14.91
C ASN A 392 4.98 -6.52 15.96
N SER A 393 5.27 -5.23 15.75
CA SER A 393 5.86 -4.41 16.81
C SER A 393 4.80 -4.02 17.84
N GLU A 394 5.16 -3.90 19.12
CA GLU A 394 4.24 -3.56 20.20
C GLU A 394 3.62 -2.16 20.00
N ASP A 395 4.44 -1.18 19.62
CA ASP A 395 4.05 0.21 19.43
C ASP A 395 3.88 0.59 17.94
N ASP A 396 3.61 -0.40 17.06
CA ASP A 396 3.37 -0.14 15.64
C ASP A 396 2.11 0.72 15.44
N ILE A 397 2.32 2.00 15.12
CA ILE A 397 1.24 2.97 14.93
C ILE A 397 0.51 2.81 13.59
N ARG A 398 1.09 2.13 12.60
CA ARG A 398 0.47 1.87 11.29
C ARG A 398 -0.42 0.62 11.36
N THR A 399 0.08 -0.43 12.00
CA THR A 399 -0.64 -1.68 12.25
C THR A 399 -0.56 -2.05 13.73
N PRO A 400 -1.45 -1.47 14.57
CA PRO A 400 -1.40 -1.67 16.02
C PRO A 400 -1.44 -3.14 16.43
N ALA A 401 -0.60 -3.51 17.41
CA ALA A 401 -0.45 -4.88 17.91
C ALA A 401 -1.79 -5.53 18.29
N ALA A 402 -2.71 -4.78 18.90
CA ALA A 402 -4.05 -5.26 19.23
C ALA A 402 -4.83 -5.78 17.99
N GLY A 403 -4.55 -5.25 16.80
CA GLY A 403 -5.07 -5.78 15.53
C GLY A 403 -4.46 -7.13 15.19
N ALA A 404 -3.12 -7.24 15.26
CA ALA A 404 -2.39 -8.49 15.06
C ALA A 404 -2.86 -9.59 16.04
N GLU A 405 -3.05 -9.27 17.31
CA GLU A 405 -3.60 -10.18 18.33
C GLU A 405 -4.98 -10.73 17.94
N ARG A 406 -5.88 -9.86 17.45
CA ARG A 406 -7.20 -10.30 16.99
C ARG A 406 -7.11 -11.22 15.77
N VAL A 407 -6.21 -10.93 14.83
CA VAL A 407 -5.96 -11.81 13.68
C VAL A 407 -5.36 -13.14 14.15
N ALA A 408 -4.35 -13.12 15.03
CA ALA A 408 -3.75 -14.32 15.62
C ALA A 408 -4.80 -15.23 16.25
N MET A 409 -5.69 -14.66 17.08
CA MET A 409 -6.79 -15.39 17.70
C MET A 409 -7.75 -15.99 16.67
N ARG A 410 -8.11 -15.27 15.60
CA ARG A 410 -9.02 -15.77 14.54
C ARG A 410 -8.39 -16.91 13.74
N PHE A 411 -7.09 -16.80 13.44
CA PHE A 411 -6.36 -17.79 12.65
C PHE A 411 -5.78 -18.93 13.48
N ARG A 412 -5.82 -18.81 14.82
CA ARG A 412 -5.09 -19.70 15.75
C ARG A 412 -3.61 -19.82 15.38
N ALA A 413 -3.03 -18.71 14.95
CA ALA A 413 -1.66 -18.62 14.50
C ALA A 413 -0.76 -18.04 15.62
N PRO A 414 0.50 -18.47 15.72
CA PRO A 414 1.48 -17.84 16.60
C PRO A 414 1.68 -16.37 16.21
N LEU A 415 1.77 -15.52 17.23
CA LEU A 415 2.12 -14.12 17.09
C LEU A 415 3.43 -13.87 17.83
N LEU A 416 4.42 -13.36 17.10
CA LEU A 416 5.63 -12.77 17.63
C LEU A 416 5.41 -11.27 17.82
N THR A 417 5.35 -10.81 19.07
CA THR A 417 5.41 -9.39 19.41
C THR A 417 6.85 -8.98 19.66
N VAL A 418 7.25 -7.83 19.10
CA VAL A 418 8.60 -7.28 19.23
C VAL A 418 8.52 -5.90 19.87
N PRO A 419 9.29 -5.61 20.93
CA PRO A 419 9.30 -4.29 21.56
C PRO A 419 9.70 -3.16 20.61
N GLY A 420 9.04 -2.01 20.73
CA GLY A 420 9.33 -0.77 19.99
C GLY A 420 8.24 -0.37 18.99
N GLY A 421 8.44 0.76 18.29
CA GLY A 421 7.42 1.39 17.43
C GLY A 421 7.61 1.27 15.92
N ARG A 422 8.57 0.47 15.46
CA ARG A 422 8.86 0.37 14.02
C ARG A 422 7.77 -0.42 13.29
N HIS A 423 7.34 0.09 12.14
CA HIS A 423 6.43 -0.61 11.25
C HIS A 423 7.20 -1.47 10.23
N GLY A 424 6.94 -2.78 10.22
CA GLY A 424 7.72 -3.74 9.43
C GLY A 424 9.08 -4.03 10.07
N LEU A 425 9.42 -5.30 10.23
CA LEU A 425 10.57 -5.78 10.98
C LEU A 425 11.46 -6.72 10.15
N VAL A 426 10.86 -7.66 9.41
CA VAL A 426 11.55 -8.65 8.59
C VAL A 426 12.09 -8.00 7.33
N GLY A 427 13.42 -8.05 7.14
CA GLY A 427 14.10 -7.36 6.03
C GLY A 427 14.38 -5.89 6.32
N PHE A 428 14.11 -5.43 7.55
CA PHE A 428 14.32 -4.06 8.01
C PHE A 428 15.28 -3.99 9.22
N GLY A 429 16.10 -5.04 9.41
CA GLY A 429 17.22 -5.05 10.36
C GLY A 429 16.84 -5.44 11.78
N ASN A 430 15.66 -6.02 12.01
CA ASN A 430 15.32 -6.59 13.30
C ASN A 430 15.75 -8.07 13.34
N GLU A 431 16.89 -8.35 13.97
CA GLU A 431 17.49 -9.70 14.00
C GLU A 431 16.56 -10.77 14.60
N CYS A 432 15.72 -10.40 15.56
CA CYS A 432 14.82 -11.34 16.21
C CYS A 432 13.66 -11.74 15.29
N ALA A 433 12.98 -10.77 14.68
CA ALA A 433 11.95 -11.00 13.68
C ALA A 433 12.50 -11.73 12.44
N GLU A 434 13.68 -11.34 11.96
CA GLU A 434 14.34 -11.98 10.82
C GLU A 434 14.70 -13.43 11.10
N ARG A 435 15.23 -13.74 12.28
CA ARG A 435 15.51 -15.13 12.68
C ARG A 435 14.23 -15.96 12.75
N ALA A 436 13.19 -15.46 13.40
CA ALA A 436 11.91 -16.15 13.50
C ALA A 436 11.29 -16.41 12.12
N ALA A 437 11.30 -15.41 11.24
CA ALA A 437 10.80 -15.56 9.87
C ALA A 437 11.63 -16.58 9.06
N VAL A 438 12.96 -16.56 9.17
CA VAL A 438 13.85 -17.54 8.52
C VAL A 438 13.58 -18.95 9.02
N GLU A 439 13.50 -19.13 10.34
CA GLU A 439 13.24 -20.44 10.96
C GLU A 439 11.89 -20.98 10.49
N HIS A 440 10.82 -20.18 10.59
CA HIS A 440 9.48 -20.54 10.14
C HIS A 440 9.45 -20.90 8.65
N LEU A 441 9.98 -20.03 7.80
CA LEU A 441 9.93 -20.22 6.35
C LEU A 441 10.81 -21.40 5.92
N THR A 442 11.94 -21.68 6.55
CA THR A 442 12.86 -22.74 6.11
C THR A 442 12.62 -24.10 6.79
N ALA A 443 11.85 -24.15 7.88
CA ALA A 443 11.50 -25.37 8.56
C ALA A 443 10.67 -26.33 7.69
N ARG A 444 10.67 -27.62 8.04
CA ARG A 444 9.64 -28.53 7.55
C ARG A 444 8.34 -28.21 8.29
N PRO A 445 7.17 -28.21 7.62
CA PRO A 445 5.90 -27.92 8.28
C PRO A 445 5.72 -28.82 9.50
N ALA A 446 5.63 -28.21 10.69
CA ALA A 446 5.38 -28.93 11.95
C ALA A 446 3.87 -28.93 12.26
N ALA A 447 3.41 -29.90 13.03
CA ALA A 447 1.98 -30.11 13.30
C ALA A 447 1.36 -29.08 14.28
N ALA A 448 2.15 -28.28 14.98
CA ALA A 448 1.69 -27.14 15.77
C ALA A 448 2.88 -26.28 16.21
N PRO A 449 2.77 -24.94 16.19
CA PRO A 449 3.73 -24.07 16.87
C PRO A 449 3.40 -23.96 18.37
N ASP A 450 4.44 -24.03 19.20
CA ASP A 450 4.38 -23.76 20.64
C ASP A 450 4.33 -22.25 20.91
N ALA A 451 3.32 -21.82 21.68
CA ALA A 451 3.19 -20.57 22.44
C ALA A 451 3.46 -19.22 21.71
N ASN A 452 3.00 -18.12 22.31
CA ASN A 452 3.39 -16.79 21.84
C ASN A 452 4.92 -16.66 21.96
N LEU A 453 5.57 -16.45 20.82
CA LEU A 453 7.00 -16.19 20.74
C LEU A 453 7.21 -14.72 21.16
N SER A 454 8.22 -14.45 21.98
CA SER A 454 8.58 -13.09 22.33
C SER A 454 10.03 -12.81 21.98
N CYS A 455 10.26 -11.64 21.39
CA CYS A 455 11.49 -10.88 21.53
C CYS A 455 11.33 -9.96 22.76
#